data_AF-A0A5K1K3Y3-F1
#
_entry.id   AF-A0A5K1K3Y3-F1
#
_cell.length_a   1.000
_cell.length_b   1.000
_cell.length_c   1.000
_cell.angle_alpha   90.00
_cell.angle_beta   90.00
_cell.angle_gamma   90.00
#
_symmetry.space_group_name_H-M   'P 1'
#
loop_
_entity.id
_entity.type
_entity.pdbx_description
1 polymer ?
#
loop_
_entity_poly.entity_id
_entity_poly.type
_entity_poly.pdbx_seq_one_letter_code
_entity_poly.pdbx_strand_id
1 'polypeptide(L)'
;MERQRKRTKLSQDAQDATAEAARPVCYLTRMPLELLAEILSYAQSPRDILSLSRASKHFCNILVNNTSTNFIWRQVRAQAFPNRIPDFTPNFTEASYAAFLFDSKTCEVCQKKTKDVYHSFALRGAVCDQASSILPLMCRLHRDRFPLQPQCLPTWQEQVLYLVTPTDEVEYPEFSHWMPRLERADGELILHAL
;
A
#
# COMPACT_ATOMS: atom_id res chain seq x y z
N MET A 1 42.68 -31.92 14.25
CA MET A 1 41.82 -30.99 15.01
C MET A 1 40.48 -30.81 14.30
N GLU A 2 39.60 -31.82 14.25
CA GLU A 2 38.41 -31.77 13.37
C GLU A 2 37.22 -32.63 13.87
N ARG A 3 36.98 -32.65 15.18
CA ARG A 3 35.89 -33.44 15.79
C ARG A 3 34.79 -32.62 16.48
N GLN A 4 34.94 -31.30 16.59
CA GLN A 4 33.99 -30.47 17.35
C GLN A 4 32.81 -29.91 16.53
N ARG A 5 32.90 -29.83 15.20
CA ARG A 5 31.84 -29.25 14.34
C ARG A 5 30.56 -30.09 14.19
N LYS A 6 30.63 -31.42 14.42
CA LYS A 6 29.48 -32.33 14.24
C LYS A 6 28.51 -32.34 15.42
N ARG A 7 28.97 -32.04 16.63
CA ARG A 7 28.16 -32.14 17.86
C ARG A 7 27.22 -30.93 18.04
N THR A 8 27.60 -29.76 17.54
CA THR A 8 26.79 -28.54 17.64
C THR A 8 25.57 -28.56 16.72
N LYS A 9 25.66 -29.17 15.53
CA LYS A 9 24.54 -29.31 14.58
C LYS A 9 23.40 -30.19 15.11
N LEU A 10 23.73 -31.39 15.62
CA LEU A 10 22.75 -32.31 16.19
C LEU A 10 21.98 -31.71 17.37
N SER A 11 22.62 -30.83 18.15
CA SER A 11 21.97 -30.15 19.27
C SER A 11 21.05 -29.01 18.82
N GLN A 12 21.35 -28.36 17.69
CA GLN A 12 20.49 -27.33 17.10
C GLN A 12 19.27 -27.95 16.41
N ASP A 13 19.45 -29.04 15.65
CA ASP A 13 18.34 -29.74 14.98
C ASP A 13 17.34 -30.33 15.99
N ALA A 14 17.81 -30.82 17.14
CA ALA A 14 16.95 -31.30 18.21
C ALA A 14 16.20 -30.17 18.95
N GLN A 15 16.83 -29.00 19.08
CA GLN A 15 16.22 -27.79 19.68
C GLN A 15 15.19 -27.14 18.74
N ASP A 16 15.45 -27.11 17.44
CA ASP A 16 14.49 -26.64 16.43
C ASP A 16 13.29 -27.59 16.34
N ALA A 17 13.49 -28.90 16.38
CA ALA A 17 12.40 -29.88 16.36
C ALA A 17 11.49 -29.79 17.60
N THR A 18 12.05 -29.46 18.77
CA THR A 18 11.25 -29.24 19.99
C THR A 18 10.56 -27.88 20.01
N ALA A 19 11.14 -26.84 19.39
CA ALA A 19 10.51 -25.54 19.24
C ALA A 19 9.39 -25.54 18.18
N GLU A 20 9.54 -26.33 17.11
CA GLU A 20 8.54 -26.49 16.03
C GLU A 20 7.25 -27.13 16.57
N ALA A 21 7.36 -28.11 17.48
CA ALA A 21 6.22 -28.81 18.09
C ALA A 21 5.39 -27.94 19.05
N ALA A 22 5.94 -26.83 19.53
CA ALA A 22 5.26 -25.91 20.45
C ALA A 22 4.61 -24.71 19.75
N ARG A 23 4.72 -24.60 18.42
CA ARG A 23 4.08 -23.50 17.67
C ARG A 23 2.56 -23.71 17.65
N PRO A 24 1.76 -22.69 18.06
CA PRO A 24 0.32 -22.79 18.00
C PRO A 24 -0.12 -23.05 16.56
N VAL A 25 -0.97 -24.07 16.38
CA VAL A 25 -1.49 -24.45 15.07
C VAL A 25 -2.44 -23.37 14.56
N CYS A 26 -2.21 -22.89 13.34
CA CYS A 26 -3.14 -21.99 12.67
C CYS A 26 -4.30 -22.80 12.05
N TYR A 27 -5.49 -22.73 12.63
CA TYR A 27 -6.66 -23.45 12.11
C TYR A 27 -7.14 -22.90 10.76
N LEU A 28 -6.89 -21.61 10.48
CA LEU A 28 -7.26 -20.98 9.20
C LEU A 28 -6.54 -21.62 8.01
N THR A 29 -5.31 -22.12 8.18
CA THR A 29 -4.57 -22.78 7.08
C THR A 29 -4.98 -24.24 6.85
N ARG A 30 -5.81 -24.81 7.72
CA ARG A 30 -6.35 -26.18 7.58
C ARG A 30 -7.77 -26.20 7.01
N MET A 31 -8.38 -25.03 6.88
CA MET A 31 -9.76 -24.87 6.44
C MET A 31 -9.85 -25.04 4.90
N PRO A 32 -10.94 -25.62 4.38
CA PRO A 32 -11.21 -25.63 2.96
C PRO A 32 -11.22 -24.22 2.36
N LEU A 33 -10.74 -24.10 1.11
CA LEU A 33 -10.61 -22.81 0.43
C LEU A 33 -11.95 -22.05 0.35
N GLU A 34 -13.06 -22.75 0.13
CA GLU A 34 -14.39 -22.15 0.04
C GLU A 34 -14.80 -21.41 1.32
N LEU A 35 -14.57 -22.03 2.49
CA LEU A 35 -14.90 -21.40 3.77
C LEU A 35 -13.93 -20.24 4.08
N LEU A 36 -12.67 -20.38 3.69
CA LEU A 36 -11.70 -19.29 3.80
C LEU A 36 -12.13 -18.10 2.94
N ALA A 37 -12.54 -18.37 1.69
CA ALA A 37 -13.00 -17.35 0.77
C ALA A 37 -14.23 -16.62 1.29
N GLU A 38 -15.23 -17.35 1.80
CA GLU A 38 -16.42 -16.79 2.41
C GLU A 38 -16.07 -15.84 3.57
N ILE A 39 -15.23 -16.29 4.51
CA ILE A 39 -14.80 -15.47 5.66
C ILE A 39 -14.07 -14.21 5.20
N LEU A 40 -13.13 -14.36 4.26
CA LEU A 40 -12.35 -13.23 3.75
C LEU A 40 -13.19 -12.26 2.91
N SER A 41 -14.29 -12.74 2.32
CA SER A 41 -15.20 -11.91 1.54
C SER A 41 -15.96 -10.87 2.40
N TYR A 42 -16.05 -11.08 3.71
CA TYR A 42 -16.60 -10.12 4.68
C TYR A 42 -15.59 -9.08 5.16
N ALA A 43 -14.33 -9.11 4.68
CA ALA A 43 -13.35 -8.09 5.03
C ALA A 43 -13.81 -6.72 4.51
N GLN A 44 -13.60 -5.67 5.32
CA GLN A 44 -14.07 -4.32 4.99
C GLN A 44 -13.12 -3.58 4.04
N SER A 45 -11.88 -4.07 3.89
CA SER A 45 -10.87 -3.45 3.04
C SER A 45 -9.94 -4.49 2.42
N PRO A 46 -9.52 -4.31 1.15
CA PRO A 46 -8.46 -5.13 0.55
C PRO A 46 -7.15 -5.06 1.33
N ARG A 47 -6.95 -4.02 2.16
CA ARG A 47 -5.83 -3.90 3.08
C ARG A 47 -5.74 -5.07 4.07
N ASP A 48 -6.86 -5.59 4.52
CA ASP A 48 -6.90 -6.69 5.50
C ASP A 48 -6.45 -7.99 4.84
N ILE A 49 -6.93 -8.26 3.62
CA ILE A 49 -6.49 -9.40 2.82
C ILE A 49 -4.99 -9.28 2.49
N LEU A 50 -4.52 -8.08 2.15
CA LEU A 50 -3.10 -7.82 1.91
C LEU A 50 -2.23 -8.05 3.15
N SER A 51 -2.72 -7.69 4.33
CA SER A 51 -2.02 -7.95 5.59
C SER A 51 -1.94 -9.45 5.87
N LEU A 52 -3.04 -10.17 5.64
CA LEU A 52 -3.10 -11.63 5.82
C LEU A 52 -2.19 -12.38 4.85
N SER A 53 -2.17 -11.98 3.58
CA SER A 53 -1.34 -12.61 2.55
C SER A 53 0.15 -12.49 2.88
N ARG A 54 0.57 -11.41 3.55
CA ARG A 54 1.95 -11.19 3.99
C ARG A 54 2.29 -11.86 5.30
N ALA A 55 1.30 -12.14 6.15
CA ALA A 55 1.52 -12.78 7.44
C ALA A 55 1.98 -14.24 7.31
N SER A 56 1.68 -14.91 6.19
CA SER A 56 2.03 -16.32 5.98
C SER A 56 2.32 -16.66 4.52
N LYS A 57 3.34 -17.50 4.29
CA LYS A 57 3.61 -18.07 2.96
C LYS A 57 2.43 -18.86 2.40
N HIS A 58 1.66 -19.52 3.27
CA HIS A 58 0.47 -20.26 2.87
C HIS A 58 -0.60 -19.31 2.30
N PHE A 59 -0.91 -18.22 3.02
CA PHE A 59 -1.87 -17.22 2.54
C PHE A 59 -1.35 -16.45 1.33
N CYS A 60 -0.04 -16.19 1.23
CA CYS A 60 0.55 -15.62 0.02
C CYS A 60 0.28 -16.52 -1.20
N ASN A 61 0.53 -17.83 -1.07
CA ASN A 61 0.29 -18.76 -2.17
C ASN A 61 -1.19 -18.83 -2.58
N ILE A 62 -2.10 -18.78 -1.61
CA ILE A 62 -3.54 -18.83 -1.87
C ILE A 62 -4.09 -17.51 -2.40
N LEU A 63 -3.70 -16.37 -1.83
CA LEU A 63 -4.34 -15.08 -2.10
C LEU A 63 -3.62 -14.28 -3.19
N VAL A 64 -2.33 -14.51 -3.42
CA VAL A 64 -1.54 -13.72 -4.39
C VAL A 64 -1.19 -14.55 -5.62
N ASN A 65 -0.72 -15.79 -5.42
CA ASN A 65 -0.20 -16.60 -6.52
C ASN A 65 -1.27 -17.45 -7.22
N ASN A 66 -2.47 -17.58 -6.65
CA ASN A 66 -3.55 -18.38 -7.21
C ASN A 66 -4.63 -17.49 -7.83
N THR A 67 -4.74 -17.51 -9.15
CA THR A 67 -5.75 -16.76 -9.91
C THR A 67 -7.18 -17.15 -9.54
N SER A 68 -7.43 -18.39 -9.07
CA SER A 68 -8.77 -18.86 -8.72
C SER A 68 -9.37 -18.13 -7.53
N THR A 69 -8.57 -17.42 -6.72
CA THR A 69 -9.01 -16.68 -5.53
C THR A 69 -9.15 -15.18 -5.78
N ASN A 70 -8.92 -14.71 -7.02
CA ASN A 70 -9.07 -13.30 -7.40
C ASN A 70 -10.47 -12.76 -7.11
N PHE A 71 -11.51 -13.61 -7.13
CA PHE A 71 -12.87 -13.18 -6.80
C PHE A 71 -13.00 -12.63 -5.38
N ILE A 72 -12.21 -13.14 -4.42
CA ILE A 72 -12.22 -12.65 -3.03
C ILE A 72 -11.82 -11.17 -3.01
N TRP A 73 -10.73 -10.84 -3.71
CA TRP A 73 -10.26 -9.47 -3.82
C TRP A 73 -11.26 -8.57 -4.53
N ARG A 74 -11.83 -9.04 -5.66
CA ARG A 74 -12.86 -8.29 -6.41
C ARG A 74 -14.06 -7.97 -5.53
N GLN A 75 -14.52 -8.94 -4.75
CA GLN A 75 -15.67 -8.77 -3.86
C GLN A 75 -15.38 -7.77 -2.74
N VAL A 76 -14.26 -7.94 -2.03
CA VAL A 76 -13.86 -7.02 -0.95
C VAL A 76 -13.59 -5.62 -1.47
N ARG A 77 -13.02 -5.49 -2.67
CA ARG A 77 -12.83 -4.22 -3.35
C ARG A 77 -14.15 -3.51 -3.67
N ALA A 78 -15.13 -4.27 -4.19
CA ALA A 78 -16.47 -3.75 -4.49
C ALA A 78 -17.29 -3.39 -3.24
N GLN A 79 -16.95 -3.99 -2.09
CA GLN A 79 -17.58 -3.73 -0.79
C GLN A 79 -16.78 -2.77 0.10
N ALA A 80 -15.64 -2.27 -0.39
CA ALA A 80 -14.76 -1.41 0.39
C ALA A 80 -15.50 -0.13 0.85
N PHE A 81 -15.26 0.24 2.11
CA PHE A 81 -15.82 1.42 2.75
C PHE A 81 -14.69 2.42 3.08
N PRO A 82 -14.88 3.76 2.95
CA PRO A 82 -16.12 4.50 2.65
C PRO A 82 -16.54 4.51 1.19
N ASN A 83 -15.61 4.33 0.26
CA ASN A 83 -15.87 4.38 -1.17
C ASN A 83 -15.49 3.04 -1.81
N ARG A 84 -16.32 2.58 -2.74
CA ARG A 84 -16.00 1.43 -3.58
C ARG A 84 -14.73 1.71 -4.37
N ILE A 85 -13.87 0.71 -4.44
CA ILE A 85 -12.62 0.76 -5.20
C ILE A 85 -12.91 0.17 -6.59
N PRO A 86 -12.38 0.75 -7.68
CA PRO A 86 -12.73 0.37 -9.04
C PRO A 86 -11.93 -0.83 -9.51
N ASP A 87 -12.30 -1.31 -10.69
CA ASP A 87 -11.44 -2.19 -11.45
C ASP A 87 -10.16 -1.46 -11.90
N PHE A 88 -9.04 -2.16 -11.83
CA PHE A 88 -7.73 -1.66 -12.26
C PHE A 88 -7.50 -1.90 -13.76
N THR A 89 -6.51 -1.24 -14.34
CA THR A 89 -6.05 -1.50 -15.72
C THR A 89 -5.41 -2.87 -15.87
N PRO A 90 -5.51 -3.52 -17.04
CA PRO A 90 -5.08 -4.91 -17.25
C PRO A 90 -3.60 -5.23 -16.90
N ASN A 91 -2.78 -4.22 -16.63
CA ASN A 91 -1.40 -4.35 -16.18
C ASN A 91 -1.26 -4.72 -14.68
N PHE A 92 -2.32 -4.61 -13.89
CA PHE A 92 -2.30 -4.95 -12.46
C PHE A 92 -2.89 -6.34 -12.19
N THR A 93 -2.50 -6.92 -11.06
CA THR A 93 -3.22 -8.02 -10.42
C THR A 93 -3.99 -7.47 -9.22
N GLU A 94 -4.98 -8.20 -8.73
CA GLU A 94 -5.74 -7.81 -7.54
C GLU A 94 -4.84 -7.48 -6.34
N ALA A 95 -3.90 -8.37 -6.05
CA ALA A 95 -2.97 -8.21 -4.94
C ALA A 95 -1.98 -7.06 -5.17
N SER A 96 -1.48 -6.87 -6.39
CA SER A 96 -0.55 -5.77 -6.69
C SER A 96 -1.25 -4.41 -6.70
N TYR A 97 -2.52 -4.38 -7.12
CA TYR A 97 -3.35 -3.19 -7.02
C TYR A 97 -3.68 -2.84 -5.57
N ALA A 98 -4.04 -3.83 -4.74
CA ALA A 98 -4.24 -3.60 -3.31
C ALA A 98 -2.95 -3.11 -2.62
N ALA A 99 -1.79 -3.68 -2.97
CA ALA A 99 -0.49 -3.21 -2.49
C ALA A 99 -0.23 -1.76 -2.91
N PHE A 100 -0.47 -1.43 -4.18
CA PHE A 100 -0.36 -0.06 -4.68
C PHE A 100 -1.23 0.91 -3.87
N LEU A 101 -2.49 0.57 -3.60
CA LEU A 101 -3.37 1.45 -2.84
C LEU A 101 -2.95 1.61 -1.37
N PHE A 102 -2.67 0.50 -0.66
CA PHE A 102 -2.62 0.46 0.80
C PHE A 102 -1.23 0.33 1.42
N ASP A 103 -0.18 0.11 0.63
CA ASP A 103 1.16 0.02 1.18
C ASP A 103 1.71 1.35 1.63
N SER A 104 2.64 1.27 2.59
CA SER A 104 3.51 2.39 2.89
C SER A 104 4.36 2.70 1.67
N LYS A 105 4.35 3.97 1.27
CA LYS A 105 5.12 4.48 0.14
C LYS A 105 6.27 5.33 0.66
N THR A 106 7.21 5.63 -0.21
CA THR A 106 8.29 6.56 0.09
C THR A 106 7.92 7.92 -0.51
N CYS A 107 8.00 8.98 0.29
CA CYS A 107 7.81 10.34 -0.18
C CYS A 107 8.87 10.68 -1.24
N GLU A 108 8.47 11.15 -2.41
CA GLU A 108 9.41 11.46 -3.50
C GLU A 108 10.36 12.61 -3.16
N VAL A 109 9.91 13.56 -2.35
CA VAL A 109 10.69 14.74 -1.97
C VAL A 109 11.62 14.44 -0.79
N CYS A 110 11.08 13.95 0.34
CA CYS A 110 11.85 13.78 1.57
C CYS A 110 12.37 12.35 1.81
N GLN A 111 12.01 11.40 0.95
CA GLN A 111 12.45 10.00 0.99
C GLN A 111 12.10 9.26 2.30
N LYS A 112 11.14 9.79 3.07
CA LYS A 112 10.61 9.14 4.27
C LYS A 112 9.43 8.26 3.92
N LYS A 113 9.23 7.18 4.67
CA LYS A 113 8.04 6.33 4.54
C LYS A 113 6.80 7.08 4.99
N THR A 114 5.80 7.18 4.12
CA THR A 114 4.46 7.67 4.43
C THR A 114 3.44 6.53 4.35
N LYS A 115 2.41 6.62 5.19
CA LYS A 115 1.22 5.77 5.12
C LYS A 115 0.06 6.48 4.40
N ASP A 116 0.29 7.72 3.96
CA ASP A 116 -0.70 8.50 3.23
C ASP A 116 -0.99 7.88 1.87
N VAL A 117 -2.18 8.17 1.36
CA VAL A 117 -2.60 7.75 0.02
C VAL A 117 -1.78 8.52 -1.02
N TYR A 118 -1.74 8.01 -2.26
CA TYR A 118 -1.15 8.77 -3.36
C TYR A 118 -1.85 10.12 -3.48
N HIS A 119 -1.05 11.19 -3.63
CA HIS A 119 -1.59 12.49 -4.02
C HIS A 119 -2.01 12.46 -5.49
N SER A 120 -1.28 11.71 -6.31
CA SER A 120 -1.62 11.43 -7.71
C SER A 120 -1.56 9.94 -8.01
N PHE A 121 -2.69 9.34 -8.39
CA PHE A 121 -2.71 7.94 -8.82
C PHE A 121 -2.10 7.75 -10.20
N ALA A 122 -2.29 8.72 -11.11
CA ALA A 122 -1.76 8.67 -12.47
C ALA A 122 -0.22 8.71 -12.46
N LEU A 123 0.35 9.64 -11.70
CA LEU A 123 1.80 9.78 -11.58
C LEU A 123 2.42 8.82 -10.55
N ARG A 124 1.58 8.04 -9.85
CA ARG A 124 1.98 7.21 -8.70
C ARG A 124 2.77 8.03 -7.67
N GLY A 125 2.39 9.30 -7.54
CA GLY A 125 3.05 10.34 -6.75
C GLY A 125 2.69 10.24 -5.27
N ALA A 126 3.63 9.77 -4.45
CA ALA A 126 3.45 9.71 -3.00
C ALA A 126 4.25 10.82 -2.32
N VAL A 127 3.57 11.63 -1.53
CA VAL A 127 4.16 12.76 -0.82
C VAL A 127 3.59 12.78 0.59
N CYS A 128 4.38 13.22 1.57
CA CYS A 128 3.86 13.41 2.92
C CYS A 128 3.18 14.77 3.03
N ASP A 129 1.92 14.77 3.44
CA ASP A 129 1.18 15.98 3.79
C ASP A 129 1.50 16.36 5.24
N GLN A 130 2.72 16.84 5.50
CA GLN A 130 3.07 17.38 6.81
C GLN A 130 2.60 18.82 6.96
N ALA A 131 1.29 19.07 6.87
CA ALA A 131 0.70 20.31 7.40
C ALA A 131 0.35 20.20 8.89
N SER A 132 0.10 19.00 9.42
CA SER A 132 -0.21 18.83 10.85
C SER A 132 -0.09 17.37 11.31
N SER A 133 0.99 17.02 11.99
CA SER A 133 0.94 15.93 12.96
C SER A 133 1.31 16.48 14.32
N ILE A 134 0.30 16.47 15.18
CA ILE A 134 0.32 16.92 16.57
C ILE A 134 1.28 16.01 17.33
N LEU A 135 2.54 16.45 17.42
CA LEU A 135 3.38 16.43 18.61
C LEU A 135 4.66 17.21 18.30
N PRO A 136 4.67 18.54 18.53
CA PRO A 136 5.83 19.41 18.28
C PRO A 136 6.94 19.24 19.34
N LEU A 137 7.00 18.08 20.01
CA LEU A 137 7.75 17.91 21.27
C LEU A 137 8.86 16.86 21.24
N MET A 138 9.08 16.14 20.14
CA MET A 138 10.26 15.26 20.03
C MET A 138 11.27 15.61 18.92
N CYS A 139 11.07 16.74 18.24
CA CYS A 139 12.14 17.40 17.47
C CYS A 139 12.77 18.60 18.23
N ARG A 140 12.62 18.67 19.56
CA ARG A 140 13.06 19.82 20.38
C ARG A 140 14.44 19.72 21.02
N LEU A 141 15.27 18.74 20.67
CA LEU A 141 16.60 18.61 21.30
C LEU A 141 17.81 18.95 20.42
N HIS A 142 17.61 19.50 19.22
CA HIS A 142 18.72 20.16 18.51
C HIS A 142 18.30 21.57 18.07
N ARG A 143 18.36 22.47 19.06
CA ARG A 143 18.56 23.90 18.83
C ARG A 143 19.99 24.05 18.31
N ASP A 144 20.10 24.23 16.99
CA ASP A 144 21.10 25.03 16.27
C ASP A 144 21.29 24.43 14.87
N ARG A 145 20.86 25.20 13.84
CA ARG A 145 21.22 25.04 12.41
C ARG A 145 20.39 24.08 11.54
N PHE A 146 19.09 24.31 11.33
CA PHE A 146 18.36 23.70 10.19
C PHE A 146 17.28 24.66 9.64
N PRO A 147 17.24 24.94 8.32
CA PRO A 147 16.17 25.72 7.71
C PRO A 147 14.85 24.94 7.72
N LEU A 148 13.74 25.68 7.58
CA LEU A 148 12.35 25.26 7.68
C LEU A 148 12.02 23.88 7.06
N GLN A 149 11.04 23.20 7.66
CA GLN A 149 10.43 21.96 7.18
C GLN A 149 10.24 21.95 5.65
N PRO A 150 10.59 20.86 4.94
CA PRO A 150 10.27 20.75 3.53
C PRO A 150 8.75 20.64 3.38
N GLN A 151 8.14 21.66 2.77
CA GLN A 151 6.77 21.63 2.28
C GLN A 151 6.68 20.66 1.09
N CYS A 152 6.75 19.36 1.39
CA CYS A 152 6.94 18.31 0.40
C CYS A 152 5.85 18.34 -0.67
N LEU A 153 4.61 18.63 -0.31
CA LEU A 153 3.50 18.71 -1.26
C LEU A 153 3.68 19.88 -2.26
N PRO A 154 3.85 21.15 -1.83
CA PRO A 154 4.17 22.24 -2.76
C PRO A 154 5.41 22.00 -3.62
N THR A 155 6.50 21.50 -3.03
CA THR A 155 7.74 21.20 -3.78
C THR A 155 7.51 20.12 -4.83
N TRP A 156 6.74 19.09 -4.50
CA TRP A 156 6.38 18.04 -5.45
C TRP A 156 5.50 18.57 -6.58
N GLN A 157 4.51 19.41 -6.24
CA GLN A 157 3.64 20.05 -7.23
C GLN A 157 4.45 20.90 -8.23
N GLU A 158 5.39 21.72 -7.76
CA GLU A 158 6.26 22.53 -8.64
C GLU A 158 7.19 21.70 -9.52
N GLN A 159 7.63 20.53 -9.05
CA GLN A 159 8.56 19.66 -9.77
C GLN A 159 7.88 18.76 -10.80
N VAL A 160 6.64 18.34 -10.51
CA VAL A 160 5.99 17.22 -11.21
C VAL A 160 4.75 17.65 -11.98
N LEU A 161 4.01 18.68 -11.54
CA LEU A 161 2.89 19.23 -12.30
C LEU A 161 3.44 20.15 -13.39
N TYR A 162 3.77 19.58 -14.55
CA TYR A 162 3.65 20.37 -15.78
C TYR A 162 2.16 20.58 -16.05
N LEU A 163 1.80 21.76 -16.55
CA LEU A 163 0.41 22.10 -16.87
C LEU A 163 -0.10 21.09 -17.90
N VAL A 164 -0.96 20.14 -17.50
CA VAL A 164 -1.62 19.23 -18.43
C VAL A 164 -2.57 20.07 -19.27
N THR A 165 -2.22 20.28 -20.52
CA THR A 165 -3.00 21.04 -21.49
C THR A 165 -4.15 20.17 -22.01
N PRO A 166 -5.27 20.76 -22.49
CA PRO A 166 -6.36 20.01 -23.11
C PRO A 166 -5.95 19.17 -24.33
N THR A 167 -4.74 19.41 -24.86
CA THR A 167 -4.14 18.71 -25.98
C THR A 167 -3.26 17.52 -25.58
N ASP A 168 -2.95 17.36 -24.30
CA ASP A 168 -2.17 16.22 -23.83
C ASP A 168 -3.03 14.96 -23.84
N GLU A 169 -2.60 13.95 -24.61
CA GLU A 169 -3.28 12.66 -24.68
C GLU A 169 -3.24 11.98 -23.30
N VAL A 170 -4.39 11.87 -22.64
CA VAL A 170 -4.51 11.10 -21.41
C VAL A 170 -4.40 9.63 -21.79
N GLU A 171 -3.23 9.04 -21.57
CA GLU A 171 -2.94 7.63 -21.86
C GLU A 171 -3.91 6.67 -21.15
N TYR A 172 -4.54 7.12 -20.06
CA TYR A 172 -5.49 6.35 -19.25
C TYR A 172 -6.73 7.17 -18.87
N PRO A 173 -7.66 7.42 -19.82
CA PRO A 173 -8.84 8.25 -19.60
C PRO A 173 -9.76 7.69 -18.49
N GLU A 174 -9.71 6.39 -18.22
CA GLU A 174 -10.45 5.71 -17.15
C GLU A 174 -10.01 6.15 -15.74
N PHE A 175 -8.79 6.65 -15.55
CA PHE A 175 -8.34 7.16 -14.25
C PHE A 175 -8.62 8.64 -14.05
N SER A 176 -9.14 9.33 -15.06
CA SER A 176 -9.42 10.76 -14.96
C SER A 176 -10.35 11.06 -13.79
N HIS A 177 -11.39 10.25 -13.54
CA HIS A 177 -12.33 10.40 -12.42
C HIS A 177 -11.80 9.91 -11.06
N TRP A 178 -10.63 9.27 -11.05
CA TRP A 178 -9.88 8.82 -9.86
C TRP A 178 -8.86 9.83 -9.38
N MET A 179 -8.50 10.80 -10.24
CA MET A 179 -7.67 11.93 -9.85
C MET A 179 -8.42 12.72 -8.77
N PRO A 180 -7.85 12.90 -7.56
CA PRO A 180 -8.35 13.88 -6.61
C PRO A 180 -8.54 15.20 -7.36
N ARG A 181 -9.71 15.85 -7.19
CA ARG A 181 -10.12 17.04 -7.95
C ARG A 181 -9.11 18.22 -7.88
N LEU A 182 -8.09 18.12 -7.03
CA LEU A 182 -6.92 18.99 -6.96
C LEU A 182 -6.09 19.02 -8.25
N GLU A 183 -6.09 17.97 -9.07
CA GLU A 183 -5.31 17.90 -10.32
C GLU A 183 -6.07 18.40 -11.54
N ARG A 184 -7.38 18.60 -11.42
CA ARG A 184 -8.14 19.37 -12.40
C ARG A 184 -8.17 20.79 -11.89
N ALA A 185 -7.22 21.62 -12.33
CA ALA A 185 -7.53 23.03 -12.43
C ALA A 185 -8.77 23.08 -13.33
N ASP A 186 -9.94 23.28 -12.73
CA ASP A 186 -11.15 23.49 -13.49
C ASP A 186 -10.83 24.62 -14.46
N GLY A 187 -10.74 24.26 -15.75
CA GLY A 187 -10.62 25.19 -16.86
C GLY A 187 -11.89 26.00 -17.03
N GLU A 188 -12.54 26.41 -15.94
CA GLU A 188 -13.38 27.60 -15.95
C GLU A 188 -12.44 28.79 -16.04
N LEU A 189 -12.06 29.09 -17.29
CA LEU A 189 -12.07 30.47 -17.73
C LEU A 189 -13.36 31.09 -17.19
N ILE A 190 -13.24 31.85 -16.10
CA ILE A 190 -14.24 32.84 -15.70
C ILE A 190 -14.17 33.93 -16.78
N LEU A 191 -14.74 33.62 -17.95
CA LEU A 191 -15.28 34.60 -18.87
C LEU A 191 -16.74 34.75 -18.49
N HIS A 192 -17.02 35.41 -17.37
CA HIS A 192 -18.26 36.14 -17.10
C HIS A 192 -18.14 36.87 -15.76
N ALA A 193 -17.71 38.13 -15.79
CA ALA A 193 -18.48 39.27 -15.25
C ALA A 193 -17.61 40.54 -15.18
N LEU A 194 -18.04 41.54 -15.96
CA LEU A 194 -17.70 42.97 -16.00
C LEU A 194 -16.41 43.37 -16.72
#